data_AF-A0A382LBG6-F1
#
_entry.id   AF-A0A382LBG6-F1
#
_cell.length_a   1.000
_cell.length_b   1.000
_cell.length_c   1.000
_cell.angle_alpha   90.00
_cell.angle_beta   90.00
_cell.angle_gamma   90.00
#
_symmetry.space_group_name_H-M   'P 1'
#
loop_
_entity.id
_entity.type
_entity.pdbx_description
1 polymer ?
#
loop_
_entity_poly.entity_id
_entity_poly.type
_entity_poly.pdbx_seq_one_letter_code
_entity_poly.pdbx_strand_id
1 'polypeptide(L)'
;MPKLTLYKPERGNDYVFLDRHIGEMFQVGGTDVFVHKYLGPHNPDEADATADKPRYNAVKETNIQDMLFLENRDRKYDPDIYQIRGIYNVQDIDFDMSQFGLFLQNDTLFMTIHINNSVKTLGRKLMSGDVIELPHLKDPHALNDFQVALKRYYVVEDVNRAAEGFSQTWYPHLYRAKLKQIVDSQEFKEILDLPAEEGSANTLRDVLSTYEQEMQINEAVVAQAEADAPKSGYETQ
;
A
#
# COMPACT_ATOMS: atom_id res chain seq x y z
N MET A 1 -45.61 -19.17 1.23
CA MET A 1 -45.59 -17.78 0.71
C MET A 1 -44.51 -17.69 -0.36
N PRO A 2 -44.81 -17.24 -1.58
CA PRO A 2 -43.77 -16.99 -2.58
C PRO A 2 -42.91 -15.83 -2.09
N LYS A 3 -41.61 -16.07 -1.88
CA LYS A 3 -40.64 -14.99 -1.60
C LYS A 3 -40.41 -14.27 -2.93
N LEU A 4 -41.08 -13.12 -3.11
CA LEU A 4 -40.78 -12.22 -4.24
C LEU A 4 -39.29 -11.86 -4.18
N THR A 5 -38.59 -12.02 -5.29
CA THR A 5 -37.15 -11.72 -5.35
C THR A 5 -36.98 -10.21 -5.36
N LEU A 6 -36.25 -9.67 -4.38
CA LEU A 6 -35.86 -8.25 -4.37
C LEU A 6 -34.69 -7.96 -5.31
N TYR A 7 -34.07 -9.00 -5.89
CA TYR A 7 -33.07 -8.85 -6.93
C TYR A 7 -33.69 -8.21 -8.18
N LYS A 8 -33.05 -7.13 -8.64
CA LYS A 8 -33.33 -6.51 -9.92
C LYS A 8 -32.05 -6.53 -10.77
N PRO A 9 -32.13 -6.87 -12.07
CA PRO A 9 -30.97 -6.86 -12.95
C PRO A 9 -30.39 -5.46 -13.24
N GLU A 10 -31.19 -4.41 -13.06
CA GLU A 10 -30.81 -3.02 -13.32
C GLU A 10 -30.62 -2.22 -12.03
N ARG A 11 -29.65 -1.28 -12.05
CA ARG A 11 -29.42 -0.33 -10.96
C ARG A 11 -30.45 0.80 -11.03
N GLY A 12 -31.59 0.60 -10.41
CA GLY A 12 -32.67 1.58 -10.33
C GLY A 12 -32.46 2.66 -9.26
N ASN A 13 -33.52 3.42 -9.00
CA ASN A 13 -33.55 4.45 -7.96
C ASN A 13 -33.36 3.89 -6.54
N ASP A 14 -33.70 2.62 -6.34
CA ASP A 14 -33.47 1.89 -5.08
C ASP A 14 -31.98 1.72 -4.78
N TYR A 15 -31.17 1.37 -5.78
CA TYR A 15 -29.71 1.32 -5.64
C TYR A 15 -29.16 2.69 -5.20
N VAL A 16 -29.56 3.77 -5.88
CA VAL A 16 -29.08 5.13 -5.59
C VAL A 16 -29.52 5.60 -4.19
N PHE A 17 -30.74 5.23 -3.78
CA PHE A 17 -31.24 5.53 -2.45
C PHE A 17 -30.40 4.85 -1.37
N LEU A 18 -30.18 3.54 -1.49
CA LEU A 18 -29.39 2.78 -0.52
C LEU A 18 -27.92 3.24 -0.50
N ASP A 19 -27.34 3.48 -1.68
CA ASP A 19 -25.97 3.97 -1.83
C ASP A 19 -25.75 5.31 -1.13
N ARG A 20 -26.71 6.23 -1.21
CA ARG A 20 -26.63 7.52 -0.53
C ARG A 20 -26.57 7.35 0.99
N HIS A 21 -27.47 6.55 1.56
CA HIS A 21 -27.53 6.33 3.01
C HIS A 21 -26.26 5.62 3.50
N ILE A 22 -25.79 4.61 2.77
CA ILE A 22 -24.53 3.93 3.09
C ILE A 22 -23.37 4.93 3.01
N GLY A 23 -23.30 5.74 1.95
CA GLY A 23 -22.28 6.78 1.81
C GLY A 23 -22.28 7.79 2.97
N GLU A 24 -23.45 8.17 3.48
CA GLU A 24 -23.59 9.04 4.66
C GLU A 24 -23.07 8.37 5.94
N MET A 25 -23.31 7.07 6.13
CA MET A 25 -22.74 6.33 7.26
C MET A 25 -21.22 6.38 7.28
N PHE A 26 -20.57 6.27 6.12
CA PHE A 26 -19.12 6.42 6.00
C PHE A 26 -18.68 7.86 6.19
N GLN A 27 -19.47 8.84 5.76
CA GLN A 27 -19.16 10.26 5.94
C GLN A 27 -19.12 10.66 7.43
N VAL A 28 -20.02 10.09 8.24
CA VAL A 28 -20.15 10.43 9.67
C VAL A 28 -19.32 9.52 10.56
N GLY A 29 -19.32 8.20 10.29
CA GLY A 29 -18.67 7.20 11.13
C GLY A 29 -17.28 6.76 10.67
N GLY A 30 -16.86 7.11 9.45
CA GLY A 30 -15.57 6.74 8.89
C GLY A 30 -14.43 7.65 9.34
N THR A 31 -13.25 7.07 9.47
CA THR A 31 -12.00 7.81 9.64
C THR A 31 -11.51 8.35 8.30
N ASP A 32 -10.91 9.54 8.33
CA ASP A 32 -10.25 10.12 7.17
C ASP A 32 -8.92 9.41 6.91
N VAL A 33 -8.71 8.95 5.68
CA VAL A 33 -7.48 8.30 5.23
C VAL A 33 -6.99 8.97 3.96
N PHE A 34 -5.67 9.12 3.85
CA PHE A 34 -5.03 9.74 2.71
C PHE A 34 -4.53 8.68 1.75
N VAL A 35 -4.77 8.85 0.46
CA VAL A 35 -4.44 7.89 -0.59
C VAL A 35 -3.43 8.51 -1.53
N HIS A 36 -2.28 7.86 -1.61
CA HIS A 36 -1.28 8.06 -2.64
C HIS A 36 -1.64 7.16 -3.82
N LYS A 37 -2.14 7.80 -4.89
CA LYS A 37 -2.64 7.11 -6.07
C LYS A 37 -1.48 6.61 -6.93
N TYR A 38 -1.42 5.31 -7.17
CA TYR A 38 -0.42 4.72 -8.05
C TYR A 38 -0.72 5.03 -9.53
N LEU A 39 0.27 5.52 -10.28
CA LEU A 39 0.13 5.87 -11.69
C LEU A 39 0.73 4.82 -12.63
N GLY A 40 1.71 4.05 -12.15
CA GLY A 40 2.44 3.07 -12.94
C GLY A 40 3.92 3.01 -12.56
N PRO A 41 4.70 2.11 -13.18
CA PRO A 41 6.13 2.08 -12.99
C PRO A 41 6.82 3.27 -13.67
N HIS A 42 8.02 3.61 -13.21
CA HIS A 42 8.90 4.57 -13.86
C HIS A 42 9.19 4.12 -15.30
N ASN A 43 8.96 5.02 -16.25
CA ASN A 43 9.23 4.78 -17.66
C ASN A 43 10.66 5.25 -17.98
N PRO A 44 11.58 4.37 -18.41
CA PRO A 44 12.96 4.77 -18.70
C PRO A 44 13.03 5.75 -19.88
N ASP A 45 14.05 6.58 -19.86
CA ASP A 45 14.38 7.44 -20.99
C ASP A 45 14.82 6.60 -22.20
N GLU A 46 14.72 7.17 -23.40
CA GLU A 46 15.01 6.45 -24.66
C GLU A 46 16.43 5.86 -24.71
N ALA A 47 17.38 6.52 -24.04
CA ALA A 47 18.77 6.11 -23.99
C ALA A 47 19.01 4.90 -23.07
N ASP A 48 18.15 4.71 -22.06
CA ASP A 48 18.28 3.65 -21.04
C ASP A 48 17.30 2.49 -21.28
N ALA A 49 16.43 2.61 -22.28
CA ALA A 49 15.47 1.59 -22.65
C ALA A 49 16.18 0.36 -23.22
N THR A 50 16.05 -0.76 -22.52
CA THR A 50 16.65 -2.04 -22.91
C THR A 50 15.53 -3.07 -23.19
N ALA A 51 15.83 -4.19 -23.85
CA ALA A 51 14.82 -5.19 -24.20
C ALA A 51 14.09 -5.80 -22.98
N ASP A 52 14.76 -5.85 -21.83
CA ASP A 52 14.25 -6.24 -20.51
C ASP A 52 13.51 -5.09 -19.78
N LYS A 53 13.86 -3.83 -20.08
CA LYS A 53 13.24 -2.61 -19.53
C LYS A 53 12.68 -1.71 -20.64
N PRO A 54 11.53 -2.07 -21.22
CA PRO A 54 10.99 -1.37 -22.37
C PRO A 54 10.44 0.01 -22.00
N ARG A 55 10.58 0.96 -22.92
CA ARG A 55 9.90 2.25 -22.84
C ARG A 55 8.48 2.14 -23.39
N TYR A 56 7.50 2.61 -22.63
CA TYR A 56 6.10 2.65 -23.04
C TYR A 56 5.71 4.03 -23.58
N ASN A 57 4.78 4.07 -24.54
CA ASN A 57 4.26 5.33 -25.11
C ASN A 57 3.43 6.15 -24.11
N ALA A 58 2.85 5.52 -23.09
CA ALA A 58 2.10 6.17 -22.03
C ALA A 58 2.32 5.43 -20.71
N VAL A 59 2.48 6.17 -19.62
CA VAL A 59 2.52 5.61 -18.26
C VAL A 59 1.11 5.14 -17.92
N LYS A 60 0.98 3.84 -17.64
CA LYS A 60 -0.27 3.20 -17.22
C LYS A 60 -0.01 2.28 -16.05
N GLU A 61 -1.05 2.04 -15.25
CA GLU A 61 -0.92 1.20 -14.06
C GLU A 61 -0.66 -0.28 -14.40
N THR A 62 -0.91 -0.68 -15.65
CA THR A 62 -0.70 -2.05 -16.17
C THR A 62 0.66 -2.29 -16.81
N ASN A 63 1.49 -1.26 -16.94
CA ASN A 63 2.81 -1.42 -17.54
C ASN A 63 3.70 -2.24 -16.60
N ILE A 64 4.60 -3.02 -17.20
CA ILE A 64 5.57 -3.86 -16.47
C ILE A 64 6.95 -3.25 -16.68
N GLN A 65 7.65 -2.94 -15.62
CA GLN A 65 8.97 -2.30 -15.73
C GLN A 65 10.03 -3.31 -16.17
N ASP A 66 10.07 -4.47 -15.51
CA ASP A 66 11.03 -5.52 -15.78
C ASP A 66 10.29 -6.71 -16.42
N MET A 67 10.51 -6.94 -17.72
CA MET A 67 9.87 -8.02 -18.46
C MET A 67 10.48 -9.39 -18.16
N LEU A 68 11.69 -9.44 -17.60
CA LEU A 68 12.36 -10.70 -17.25
C LEU A 68 11.78 -11.28 -15.96
N PHE A 69 11.59 -10.42 -14.95
CA PHE A 69 11.07 -10.81 -13.64
C PHE A 69 9.57 -10.48 -13.44
N LEU A 70 8.94 -9.82 -14.41
CA LEU A 70 7.53 -9.42 -14.39
C LEU A 70 7.18 -8.58 -13.16
N GLU A 71 8.07 -7.65 -12.80
CA GLU A 71 7.96 -6.84 -11.59
C GLU A 71 8.06 -5.34 -11.86
N ASN A 72 7.55 -4.56 -10.91
CA ASN A 72 7.56 -3.09 -10.93
C ASN A 72 8.34 -2.59 -9.72
N ARG A 73 9.65 -2.39 -9.90
CA ARG A 73 10.59 -1.98 -8.84
C ARG A 73 10.53 -0.51 -8.48
N ASP A 74 10.21 0.36 -9.44
CA ASP A 74 10.16 1.80 -9.25
C ASP A 74 8.73 2.29 -9.48
N ARG A 75 7.93 2.31 -8.41
CA ARG A 75 6.53 2.75 -8.50
C ARG A 75 6.47 4.27 -8.49
N LYS A 76 5.57 4.82 -9.31
CA LYS A 76 5.27 6.25 -9.35
C LYS A 76 3.87 6.56 -8.84
N TYR A 77 3.79 7.61 -8.03
CA TYR A 77 2.56 8.08 -7.40
C TYR A 77 2.16 9.46 -7.93
N ASP A 78 0.87 9.75 -7.86
CA ASP A 78 0.33 11.08 -8.12
C ASP A 78 0.84 12.05 -7.03
N PRO A 79 1.36 13.23 -7.39
CA PRO A 79 1.76 14.24 -6.41
C PRO A 79 0.58 14.72 -5.55
N ASP A 80 -0.65 14.67 -6.07
CA ASP A 80 -1.84 15.06 -5.32
C ASP A 80 -2.28 13.94 -4.36
N ILE A 81 -2.51 14.31 -3.10
CA ILE A 81 -2.98 13.38 -2.05
C ILE A 81 -4.50 13.42 -1.99
N TYR A 82 -5.14 12.25 -2.13
CA TYR A 82 -6.59 12.13 -2.15
C TYR A 82 -7.12 11.72 -0.77
N GLN A 83 -8.12 12.43 -0.24
CA GLN A 83 -8.77 12.07 1.02
C GLN A 83 -10.02 11.21 0.76
N ILE A 84 -10.08 10.03 1.37
CA ILE A 84 -11.28 9.19 1.39
C ILE A 84 -11.64 8.82 2.83
N ARG A 85 -12.87 8.33 3.02
CA ARG A 85 -13.29 7.80 4.32
C ARG A 85 -13.38 6.28 4.30
N GLY A 86 -12.80 5.67 5.32
CA GLY A 86 -12.77 4.23 5.50
C GLY A 86 -13.04 3.85 6.95
N ILE A 87 -13.49 2.63 7.15
CA ILE A 87 -13.62 1.99 8.45
C ILE A 87 -12.78 0.72 8.39
N TYR A 88 -11.96 0.45 9.38
CA TYR A 88 -11.20 -0.78 9.46
C TYR A 88 -11.38 -1.41 10.84
N ASN A 89 -11.25 -2.73 10.91
CA ASN A 89 -11.29 -3.44 12.18
C ASN A 89 -9.86 -3.55 12.70
N VAL A 90 -9.63 -3.05 13.91
CA VAL A 90 -8.42 -3.38 14.67
C VAL A 90 -8.65 -4.77 15.27
N GLN A 91 -7.83 -5.74 14.90
CA GLN A 91 -7.82 -7.05 15.53
C GLN A 91 -6.58 -7.14 16.41
N ASP A 92 -6.77 -7.48 17.69
CA ASP A 92 -5.69 -7.78 18.61
C ASP A 92 -5.26 -9.23 18.39
N ILE A 93 -4.39 -9.45 17.39
CA ILE A 93 -3.78 -10.77 17.17
C ILE A 93 -2.54 -10.87 18.05
N ASP A 94 -2.55 -11.81 19.00
CA ASP A 94 -1.40 -12.11 19.86
C ASP A 94 -0.41 -13.01 19.10
N PHE A 95 0.86 -12.64 19.08
CA PHE A 95 1.89 -13.30 18.29
C PHE A 95 2.42 -14.51 19.06
N ASP A 96 1.86 -15.70 18.81
CA ASP A 96 2.36 -16.91 19.45
C ASP A 96 3.65 -17.40 18.79
N MET A 97 4.79 -17.02 19.39
CA MET A 97 6.12 -17.47 18.96
C MET A 97 6.44 -18.92 19.31
N SER A 98 5.54 -19.64 20.00
CA SER A 98 5.76 -21.05 20.37
C SER A 98 5.66 -22.01 19.18
N GLN A 99 5.04 -21.59 18.07
CA GLN A 99 4.91 -22.40 16.87
C GLN A 99 6.02 -22.08 15.86
N PHE A 100 7.12 -22.83 15.94
CA PHE A 100 8.23 -22.74 14.99
C PHE A 100 7.79 -23.31 13.63
N GLY A 101 7.41 -22.43 12.70
CA GLY A 101 7.22 -22.80 11.30
C GLY A 101 5.92 -22.29 10.66
N LEU A 102 6.12 -21.42 9.68
CA LEU A 102 5.24 -21.20 8.52
C LEU A 102 3.95 -20.40 8.67
N PHE A 103 3.67 -19.74 9.79
CA PHE A 103 2.58 -18.77 9.87
C PHE A 103 2.97 -17.52 10.67
N LEU A 104 3.98 -16.78 10.17
CA LEU A 104 4.11 -15.36 10.50
C LEU A 104 2.89 -14.66 9.86
N GLN A 105 1.78 -14.58 10.57
CA GLN A 105 0.67 -13.72 10.18
C GLN A 105 1.20 -12.28 10.24
N ASN A 106 1.62 -11.76 9.10
CA ASN A 106 1.89 -10.34 8.95
C ASN A 106 0.63 -9.59 9.36
N ASP A 107 0.79 -8.50 10.10
CA ASP A 107 -0.31 -7.62 10.47
C ASP A 107 -0.98 -7.10 9.18
N THR A 108 -2.14 -7.67 8.85
CA THR A 108 -2.91 -7.32 7.65
C THR A 108 -4.18 -6.64 8.08
N LEU A 109 -4.34 -5.40 7.62
CA LEU A 109 -5.46 -4.56 7.98
C LEU A 109 -6.54 -4.66 6.89
N PHE A 110 -7.77 -4.98 7.29
CA PHE A 110 -8.90 -4.97 6.36
C PHE A 110 -9.71 -3.69 6.53
N MET A 111 -9.76 -2.88 5.47
CA MET A 111 -10.51 -1.63 5.45
C MET A 111 -11.72 -1.73 4.52
N THR A 112 -12.87 -1.33 5.02
CA THR A 112 -14.10 -1.17 4.25
C THR A 112 -14.22 0.29 3.79
N ILE A 113 -14.49 0.49 2.49
CA ILE A 113 -14.56 1.81 1.84
C ILE A 113 -15.80 1.87 0.94
N HIS A 114 -16.46 3.02 0.89
CA HIS A 114 -17.62 3.22 0.01
C HIS A 114 -17.21 3.35 -1.48
N ILE A 115 -17.78 2.50 -2.35
CA ILE A 115 -17.39 2.36 -3.76
C ILE A 115 -17.57 3.66 -4.54
N ASN A 116 -18.79 4.22 -4.53
CA ASN A 116 -19.08 5.35 -5.41
C ASN A 116 -18.38 6.62 -4.95
N ASN A 117 -18.11 6.78 -3.64
CA ASN A 117 -17.32 7.91 -3.16
C ASN A 117 -15.85 7.74 -3.51
N SER A 118 -15.26 6.56 -3.32
CA SER A 118 -13.85 6.33 -3.68
C SER A 118 -13.60 6.54 -5.16
N VAL A 119 -14.50 6.06 -6.03
CA VAL A 119 -14.37 6.23 -7.48
C VAL A 119 -14.54 7.69 -7.90
N LYS A 120 -15.41 8.46 -7.24
CA LYS A 120 -15.56 9.90 -7.51
C LYS A 120 -14.32 10.68 -7.10
N THR A 121 -13.71 10.36 -5.97
CA THR A 121 -12.51 11.07 -5.50
C THR A 121 -11.27 10.73 -6.32
N LEU A 122 -11.02 9.44 -6.57
CA LEU A 122 -9.79 8.98 -7.26
C LEU A 122 -9.90 9.02 -8.79
N GLY A 123 -11.11 9.12 -9.33
CA GLY A 123 -11.41 8.96 -10.76
C GLY A 123 -11.28 7.52 -11.27
N ARG A 124 -10.91 6.56 -10.42
CA ARG A 124 -10.81 5.12 -10.72
C ARG A 124 -11.09 4.26 -9.49
N LYS A 125 -11.23 2.95 -9.69
CA LYS A 125 -11.26 1.98 -8.59
C LYS A 125 -9.91 1.99 -7.86
N LEU A 126 -9.93 1.83 -6.54
CA LEU A 126 -8.76 1.44 -5.77
C LEU A 126 -8.18 0.13 -6.31
N MET A 127 -6.87 0.08 -6.42
CA MET A 127 -6.16 -1.05 -6.99
C MET A 127 -4.95 -1.44 -6.15
N SER A 128 -4.39 -2.61 -6.47
CA SER A 128 -3.14 -3.04 -5.85
C SER A 128 -2.04 -2.03 -6.14
N GLY A 129 -1.28 -1.68 -5.10
CA GLY A 129 -0.18 -0.72 -5.18
C GLY A 129 -0.52 0.72 -4.80
N ASP A 130 -1.80 1.08 -4.68
CA ASP A 130 -2.20 2.32 -4.00
C ASP A 130 -1.73 2.26 -2.54
N VAL A 131 -1.21 3.38 -2.01
CA VAL A 131 -0.74 3.44 -0.61
C VAL A 131 -1.66 4.35 0.18
N ILE A 132 -2.03 3.89 1.37
CA ILE A 132 -2.92 4.57 2.30
C ILE A 132 -2.12 5.00 3.53
N GLU A 133 -2.19 6.28 3.85
CA GLU A 133 -1.70 6.86 5.09
C GLU A 133 -2.85 6.97 6.10
N LEU A 134 -2.59 6.51 7.33
CA LEU A 134 -3.52 6.56 8.46
C LEU A 134 -3.06 7.63 9.47
N PRO A 135 -3.53 8.87 9.36
CA PRO A 135 -3.02 9.98 10.17
C PRO A 135 -3.34 9.82 11.67
N HIS A 136 -4.44 9.16 12.02
CA HIS A 136 -4.86 8.95 13.41
C HIS A 136 -4.12 7.82 14.13
N LEU A 137 -3.31 7.02 13.43
CA LEU A 137 -2.43 6.01 14.05
C LEU A 137 -1.00 6.52 14.31
N LYS A 138 -0.80 7.84 14.18
CA LYS A 138 0.46 8.51 14.50
C LYS A 138 0.71 8.38 16.01
N ASP A 139 1.83 7.74 16.38
CA ASP A 139 2.21 7.54 17.79
C ASP A 139 2.96 8.75 18.35
N PRO A 140 2.39 9.51 19.30
CA PRO A 140 3.06 10.67 19.89
C PRO A 140 4.15 10.33 20.91
N HIS A 141 4.29 9.06 21.32
CA HIS A 141 5.17 8.62 22.40
C HIS A 141 6.17 7.54 21.95
N ALA A 142 6.74 7.69 20.76
CA ALA A 142 7.80 6.82 20.30
C ALA A 142 8.99 6.84 21.28
N LEU A 143 9.50 5.65 21.64
CA LEU A 143 10.66 5.49 22.55
C LEU A 143 12.00 5.80 21.86
N ASN A 144 12.00 6.01 20.55
CA ASN A 144 13.18 6.28 19.76
C ASN A 144 13.60 7.75 19.90
N ASP A 145 14.90 8.05 19.75
CA ASP A 145 15.49 9.39 19.92
C ASP A 145 15.01 10.44 18.90
N PHE A 146 14.22 10.02 17.91
CA PHE A 146 13.59 10.89 16.93
C PHE A 146 12.28 11.43 17.50
N GLN A 147 12.23 12.73 17.81
CA GLN A 147 11.02 13.46 18.25
C GLN A 147 9.97 13.63 17.15
N VAL A 148 9.86 12.69 16.21
CA VAL A 148 8.94 12.73 15.09
C VAL A 148 7.99 11.57 15.22
N ALA A 149 6.70 11.90 15.34
CA ALA A 149 5.68 10.87 15.45
C ALA A 149 5.47 10.22 14.07
N LEU A 150 5.68 8.91 13.99
CA LEU A 150 5.79 8.23 12.71
C LEU A 150 4.42 8.00 12.06
N LYS A 151 4.28 8.45 10.80
CA LYS A 151 3.11 8.16 9.98
C LYS A 151 3.11 6.70 9.55
N ARG A 152 1.95 6.04 9.64
CA ARG A 152 1.80 4.65 9.20
C ARG A 152 1.27 4.58 7.78
N TYR A 153 2.05 3.97 6.91
CA TYR A 153 1.72 3.72 5.51
C TYR A 153 1.42 2.24 5.28
N TYR A 154 0.32 1.97 4.57
CA TYR A 154 -0.08 0.64 4.18
C TYR A 154 -0.32 0.58 2.66
N VAL A 155 0.22 -0.43 2.00
CA VAL A 155 -0.06 -0.71 0.59
C VAL A 155 -1.32 -1.56 0.46
N VAL A 156 -2.15 -1.22 -0.52
CA VAL A 156 -3.29 -2.04 -0.95
C VAL A 156 -2.75 -3.26 -1.68
N GLU A 157 -3.02 -4.45 -1.14
CA GLU A 157 -2.65 -5.72 -1.77
C GLU A 157 -3.76 -6.15 -2.74
N ASP A 158 -5.01 -6.14 -2.28
CA ASP A 158 -6.17 -6.54 -3.06
C ASP A 158 -7.45 -5.77 -2.63
N VAL A 159 -8.39 -5.62 -3.57
CA VAL A 159 -9.66 -4.90 -3.38
C VAL A 159 -10.82 -5.75 -3.86
N ASN A 160 -11.52 -6.35 -2.89
CA ASN A 160 -12.70 -7.18 -3.10
C ASN A 160 -13.99 -6.46 -2.70
N ARG A 161 -15.14 -7.05 -3.03
CA ARG A 161 -16.44 -6.56 -2.55
C ARG A 161 -16.63 -7.03 -1.10
N ALA A 162 -16.95 -6.11 -0.19
CA ALA A 162 -17.19 -6.48 1.19
C ALA A 162 -18.47 -7.32 1.31
N ALA A 163 -18.44 -8.39 2.09
CA ALA A 163 -19.61 -9.25 2.30
C ALA A 163 -20.78 -8.49 2.96
N GLU A 164 -20.47 -7.55 3.86
CA GLU A 164 -21.43 -6.63 4.50
C GLU A 164 -21.95 -5.55 3.55
N GLY A 165 -21.31 -5.36 2.40
CA GLY A 165 -21.62 -4.31 1.44
C GLY A 165 -22.76 -4.61 0.49
N PHE A 166 -23.39 -5.80 0.58
CA PHE A 166 -24.48 -6.18 -0.30
C PHE A 166 -25.81 -5.67 0.24
N SER A 167 -26.50 -4.86 -0.55
CA SER A 167 -27.86 -4.43 -0.26
C SER A 167 -28.88 -5.56 -0.47
N GLN A 168 -30.12 -5.35 -0.02
CA GLN A 168 -31.24 -6.28 -0.24
C GLN A 168 -31.52 -6.54 -1.73
N THR A 169 -31.12 -5.61 -2.62
CA THR A 169 -31.16 -5.75 -4.07
C THR A 169 -29.98 -6.54 -4.64
N TRP A 170 -29.11 -7.12 -3.79
CA TRP A 170 -27.91 -7.88 -4.14
C TRP A 170 -26.82 -7.10 -4.90
N TYR A 171 -26.84 -5.77 -4.78
CA TYR A 171 -25.78 -4.92 -5.33
C TYR A 171 -24.76 -4.56 -4.25
N PRO A 172 -23.46 -4.55 -4.59
CA PRO A 172 -22.43 -4.12 -3.66
C PRO A 172 -22.32 -2.59 -3.64
N HIS A 173 -22.13 -2.06 -2.44
CA HIS A 173 -21.88 -0.64 -2.19
C HIS A 173 -20.50 -0.38 -1.57
N LEU A 174 -19.85 -1.44 -1.06
CA LEU A 174 -18.61 -1.35 -0.29
C LEU A 174 -17.50 -2.21 -0.88
N TYR A 175 -16.29 -1.65 -0.90
CA TYR A 175 -15.06 -2.38 -1.11
C TYR A 175 -14.45 -2.80 0.22
N ARG A 176 -13.80 -3.96 0.23
CA ARG A 176 -12.88 -4.41 1.26
C ARG A 176 -11.48 -4.38 0.64
N ALA A 177 -10.65 -3.45 1.10
CA ALA A 177 -9.24 -3.39 0.78
C ALA A 177 -8.45 -4.20 1.84
N LYS A 178 -7.63 -5.14 1.37
CA LYS A 178 -6.62 -5.81 2.18
C LYS A 178 -5.35 -4.95 2.13
N LEU A 179 -4.91 -4.50 3.29
CA LEU A 179 -3.80 -3.58 3.44
C LEU A 179 -2.65 -4.30 4.15
N LYS A 180 -1.43 -4.07 3.69
CA LYS A 180 -0.19 -4.57 4.30
C LYS A 180 0.71 -3.39 4.61
N GLN A 181 1.39 -3.41 5.75
CA GLN A 181 2.36 -2.37 6.08
C GLN A 181 3.48 -2.34 5.02
N ILE A 182 3.87 -1.14 4.59
CA ILE A 182 5.02 -0.99 3.68
C ILE A 182 6.32 -1.26 4.43
N VAL A 183 7.29 -1.81 3.71
CA VAL A 183 8.68 -1.96 4.16
C VAL A 183 9.55 -1.00 3.37
N ASP A 184 10.71 -0.64 3.90
CA ASP A 184 11.70 0.14 3.16
C ASP A 184 12.25 -0.69 2.00
N SER A 185 11.62 -0.50 0.85
CA SER A 185 11.95 -1.15 -0.41
C SER A 185 11.98 -0.10 -1.49
N GLN A 186 12.78 -0.36 -2.53
CA GLN A 186 12.90 0.51 -3.69
C GLN A 186 11.53 0.86 -4.30
N GLU A 187 10.56 -0.06 -4.22
CA GLU A 187 9.19 0.14 -4.70
C GLU A 187 8.47 1.33 -4.07
N PHE A 188 8.74 1.64 -2.79
CA PHE A 188 8.04 2.68 -2.04
C PHE A 188 8.91 3.92 -1.79
N LYS A 189 10.07 3.99 -2.46
CA LYS A 189 11.05 5.07 -2.27
C LYS A 189 10.43 6.46 -2.38
N GLU A 190 9.57 6.70 -3.38
CA GLU A 190 8.94 8.02 -3.57
C GLU A 190 8.03 8.44 -2.40
N ILE A 191 7.45 7.49 -1.67
CA ILE A 191 6.62 7.78 -0.49
C ILE A 191 7.50 7.94 0.75
N LEU A 192 8.56 7.13 0.87
CA LEU A 192 9.48 7.17 2.03
C LEU A 192 10.45 8.36 1.99
N ASP A 193 10.73 8.88 0.79
CA ASP A 193 11.51 10.10 0.61
C ASP A 193 10.68 11.37 0.92
N LEU A 194 9.36 11.26 1.16
CA LEU A 194 8.54 12.37 1.64
C LEU A 194 8.98 12.79 3.06
N PRO A 195 8.86 14.09 3.39
CA PRO A 195 9.22 14.59 4.71
C PRO A 195 8.35 13.94 5.79
N ALA A 196 8.98 13.52 6.89
CA ALA A 196 8.28 12.85 7.99
C ALA A 196 7.27 13.78 8.68
N GLU A 197 7.57 15.09 8.73
CA GLU A 197 6.67 16.14 9.20
C GLU A 197 6.69 17.38 8.32
N GLU A 198 5.60 18.15 8.34
CA GLU A 198 5.50 19.43 7.64
C GLU A 198 6.56 20.40 8.19
N GLY A 199 7.62 20.64 7.42
CA GLY A 199 8.74 21.49 7.81
C GLY A 199 9.98 20.77 8.38
N SER A 200 10.01 19.43 8.43
CA SER A 200 11.23 18.69 8.82
C SER A 200 12.13 18.41 7.61
N ALA A 201 13.44 18.59 7.76
CA ALA A 201 14.43 18.21 6.74
C ALA A 201 14.72 16.70 6.69
N ASN A 202 14.26 15.94 7.69
CA ASN A 202 14.46 14.49 7.77
C ASN A 202 13.36 13.75 7.00
N THR A 203 13.75 12.77 6.18
CA THR A 203 12.81 11.94 5.43
C THR A 203 12.30 10.79 6.30
N LEU A 204 11.16 10.19 5.93
CA LEU A 204 10.69 8.98 6.61
C LEU A 204 11.71 7.84 6.51
N ARG A 205 12.48 7.80 5.43
CA ARG A 205 13.59 6.86 5.24
C ARG A 205 14.66 7.02 6.32
N ASP A 206 15.11 8.23 6.63
CA ASP A 206 16.16 8.45 7.65
C ASP A 206 15.75 7.97 9.07
N VAL A 207 14.45 7.93 9.34
CA VAL A 207 13.90 7.54 10.66
C VAL A 207 13.54 6.04 10.72
N LEU A 208 13.13 5.45 9.60
CA LEU A 208 12.66 4.06 9.51
C LEU A 208 13.73 3.05 9.09
N SER A 209 14.78 3.52 8.44
CA SER A 209 15.60 2.66 7.61
C SER A 209 16.74 2.00 8.37
N THR A 210 16.78 0.66 8.30
CA THR A 210 18.00 -0.13 8.49
C THR A 210 18.81 -0.24 7.19
N TYR A 211 18.32 0.32 6.07
CA TYR A 211 18.91 0.15 4.74
C TYR A 211 20.34 0.64 4.66
N GLU A 212 20.68 1.79 5.26
CA GLU A 212 22.08 2.23 5.31
C GLU A 212 22.97 1.24 6.05
N GLN A 213 22.46 0.70 7.16
CA GLN A 213 23.17 -0.30 7.94
C GLN A 213 23.29 -1.63 7.18
N GLU A 214 22.24 -2.07 6.48
CA GLU A 214 22.26 -3.27 5.63
C GLU A 214 23.15 -3.10 4.40
N MET A 215 23.18 -1.91 3.79
CA MET A 215 24.06 -1.58 2.68
C MET A 215 25.52 -1.56 3.14
N GLN A 216 25.82 -0.95 4.28
CA GLN A 216 27.15 -0.99 4.89
C GLN A 216 27.59 -2.42 5.22
N ILE A 217 26.69 -3.27 5.72
CA ILE A 217 26.96 -4.69 5.96
C ILE A 217 27.24 -5.41 4.63
N ASN A 218 26.43 -5.19 3.60
CA ASN A 218 26.60 -5.83 2.30
C ASN A 218 27.91 -5.40 1.64
N GLU A 219 28.23 -4.10 1.63
CA GLU A 219 29.52 -3.60 1.16
C GLU A 219 30.69 -4.19 1.94
N ALA A 220 30.58 -4.32 3.27
CA ALA A 220 31.60 -4.95 4.08
C ALA A 220 31.78 -6.44 3.73
N VAL A 221 30.69 -7.16 3.46
CA VAL A 221 30.72 -8.57 3.03
C VAL A 221 31.37 -8.70 1.66
N VAL A 222 31.01 -7.83 0.70
CA VAL A 222 31.61 -7.82 -0.64
C VAL A 222 33.10 -7.50 -0.57
N ALA A 223 33.49 -6.48 0.20
CA ALA A 223 34.88 -6.09 0.38
C ALA A 223 35.71 -7.22 1.02
N GLN A 224 35.16 -7.91 2.02
CA GLN A 224 35.81 -9.08 2.62
C GLN A 224 35.91 -10.23 1.61
N ALA A 225 34.85 -10.51 0.85
CA ALA A 225 34.85 -11.55 -0.18
C ALA A 225 35.87 -11.27 -1.29
N GLU A 226 36.03 -10.02 -1.73
CA GLU A 226 37.07 -9.61 -2.69
C GLU A 226 38.48 -9.76 -2.11
N ALA A 227 38.67 -9.48 -0.82
CA ALA A 227 39.95 -9.65 -0.13
C ALA A 227 40.33 -11.13 0.07
N ASP A 228 39.34 -12.01 0.17
CA ASP A 228 39.52 -13.44 0.42
C ASP A 228 39.52 -14.29 -0.86
N ALA A 229 38.94 -13.81 -1.97
CA ALA A 229 38.98 -14.46 -3.28
C ALA A 229 40.39 -14.84 -3.80
N PRO A 230 41.46 -14.03 -3.60
CA PRO A 230 42.82 -14.40 -4.02
C PRO A 230 43.55 -15.32 -3.04
N LYS A 231 43.00 -15.61 -1.85
CA LYS A 231 43.65 -16.42 -0.81
C LYS A 231 43.24 -17.89 -0.91
N SER A 232 44.11 -18.81 -0.49
CA SER A 232 43.74 -20.22 -0.38
C SER A 232 42.77 -20.41 0.79
N GLY A 233 41.82 -21.35 0.71
CA GLY A 233 40.73 -21.50 1.69
C GLY A 233 41.11 -21.81 3.16
N TYR A 234 42.41 -21.86 3.48
CA TYR A 234 42.95 -21.92 4.84
C TYR A 234 43.45 -20.55 5.37
N GLU A 235 43.45 -19.50 4.54
CA GLU A 235 43.94 -18.14 4.85
C GLU A 235 42.81 -17.08 4.85
N THR A 236 41.57 -17.50 4.66
CA THR A 236 40.36 -16.67 4.82
C THR A 236 39.97 -16.60 6.29
N GLN A 237 39.54 -15.43 6.80
CA GLN A 237 39.08 -15.24 8.19
C GLN A 237 37.56 -15.22 8.29
#